data_AF-A0A0M3KIV7-F1
#
_entry.id   AF-A0A0M3KIV7-F1
#
_cell.length_a   1.000
_cell.length_b   1.000
_cell.length_c   1.000
_cell.angle_alpha   90.00
_cell.angle_beta   90.00
_cell.angle_gamma   90.00
#
_symmetry.space_group_name_H-M   'P 1'
#
loop_
_entity.id
_entity.type
_entity.pdbx_description
1 polymer ?
#
loop_
_entity_poly.entity_id
_entity_poly.type
_entity_poly.pdbx_seq_one_letter_code
_entity_poly.pdbx_strand_id
1 'polypeptide(L)'
;LKVGRTERDKLVQEKQKQYAPLVRWLKINFGEIFVAYVHVKALRVFVESVLRYGLPVNFQAAIVEPTKASFKKLRAELHKLYVHLDASAAGPIDTFEDSPALMSLGVHDYYPYVFFKMNIEFIETKR
;
A
#
# COMPACT_ATOMS: atom_id res chain seq x y z
N LEU A 1 -4.36 31.34 43.92
CA LEU A 1 -5.60 31.24 43.11
C LEU A 1 -5.64 32.14 41.88
N LYS A 2 -5.17 33.41 41.90
CA LYS A 2 -5.16 34.29 40.70
C LYS A 2 -4.07 33.95 39.68
N VAL A 3 -2.85 33.65 40.14
CA VAL A 3 -1.69 33.30 39.27
C VAL A 3 -1.97 32.08 38.38
N GLY A 4 -2.54 31.00 38.94
CA GLY A 4 -2.88 29.80 38.16
C GLY A 4 -3.98 30.01 37.12
N ARG A 5 -4.88 30.99 37.30
CA ARG A 5 -5.85 31.36 36.26
C ARG A 5 -5.17 32.05 35.08
N THR A 6 -4.28 33.01 35.36
CA THR A 6 -3.51 33.70 34.33
C THR A 6 -2.62 32.74 33.54
N GLU A 7 -1.97 31.79 34.20
CA GLU A 7 -1.15 30.77 33.54
C GLU A 7 -1.98 29.85 32.65
N ARG A 8 -3.14 29.39 33.13
CA ARG A 8 -4.07 28.59 32.34
C ARG A 8 -4.53 29.32 31.07
N ASP A 9 -4.87 30.60 31.19
CA ASP A 9 -5.36 31.38 30.06
C ASP A 9 -4.24 31.64 29.03
N LYS A 10 -2.99 31.83 29.48
CA LYS A 10 -1.81 31.89 28.60
C LYS A 10 -1.62 30.59 27.82
N LEU A 11 -1.71 29.43 28.49
CA LEU A 11 -1.56 28.12 27.84
C LEU A 11 -2.66 27.86 26.79
N VAL A 12 -3.89 28.27 27.07
CA VAL A 12 -5.00 28.14 26.10
C VAL A 12 -4.77 29.01 24.87
N GLN A 13 -4.31 30.25 25.05
CA GLN A 13 -3.98 31.15 23.94
C GLN A 13 -2.83 30.60 23.10
N GLU A 14 -1.77 30.09 23.73
CA GLU A 14 -0.63 29.50 23.03
C GLU A 14 -1.05 28.27 22.23
N LYS A 15 -1.85 27.36 22.82
CA LYS A 15 -2.42 26.21 22.10
C LYS A 15 -3.18 26.68 20.85
N GLN A 16 -4.04 27.68 20.98
CA GLN A 16 -4.85 28.18 19.87
C GLN A 16 -3.98 28.79 18.77
N LYS A 17 -2.91 29.52 19.15
CA LYS A 17 -1.95 30.13 18.25
C LYS A 17 -1.13 29.08 17.48
N GLN A 18 -0.71 28.01 18.15
CA GLN A 18 0.12 26.95 17.56
C GLN A 18 -0.67 25.97 16.71
N TYR A 19 -1.98 25.86 16.92
CA TYR A 19 -2.81 24.88 16.22
C TYR A 19 -2.77 25.03 14.68
N ALA A 20 -2.98 26.24 14.16
CA ALA A 20 -3.01 26.46 12.71
C ALA A 20 -1.64 26.22 12.04
N PRO A 21 -0.51 26.74 12.55
CA PRO A 21 0.82 26.39 12.07
C PRO A 21 1.11 24.89 12.11
N LEU A 22 0.74 24.21 13.21
CA LEU A 22 0.93 22.77 13.35
C LEU A 22 0.16 21.99 12.29
N VAL A 23 -1.13 22.29 12.08
CA VAL A 23 -1.94 21.63 11.05
C VAL A 23 -1.36 21.86 9.65
N ARG A 24 -0.88 23.08 9.35
CA ARG A 24 -0.22 23.37 8.08
C ARG A 24 1.04 22.53 7.90
N TRP A 25 1.88 22.48 8.94
CA TRP A 25 3.11 21.69 8.92
C TRP A 25 2.82 20.20 8.73
N LEU A 26 1.84 19.65 9.44
CA LEU A 26 1.43 18.25 9.30
C LEU A 26 0.92 17.93 7.88
N LYS A 27 0.10 18.81 7.28
CA LYS A 27 -0.41 18.61 5.91
C LYS A 27 0.73 18.56 4.88
N ILE A 28 1.72 19.44 5.01
CA ILE A 28 2.88 19.48 4.11
C ILE A 28 3.68 18.19 4.26
N ASN A 29 4.10 17.85 5.48
CA ASN A 29 4.94 16.68 5.72
C ASN A 29 4.22 15.37 5.39
N PHE A 30 2.91 15.28 5.64
CA PHE A 30 2.13 14.12 5.22
C PHE A 30 2.16 13.95 3.69
N GLY A 31 2.01 15.05 2.93
CA GLY A 31 2.12 15.02 1.48
C GLY A 31 3.47 14.50 1.00
N GLU A 32 4.56 15.03 1.55
CA GLU A 32 5.94 14.59 1.24
C GLU A 32 6.15 13.09 1.54
N ILE A 33 5.71 12.63 2.72
CA ILE A 33 5.82 11.23 3.13
C ILE A 33 4.98 10.32 2.23
N PHE A 34 3.76 10.74 1.86
CA PHE A 34 2.89 9.97 0.97
C PHE A 34 3.49 9.85 -0.43
N VAL A 35 4.07 10.93 -0.97
CA VAL A 35 4.79 10.90 -2.25
C VAL A 35 5.96 9.94 -2.19
N ALA A 36 6.79 10.01 -1.13
CA ALA A 36 7.91 9.08 -0.94
C ALA A 36 7.44 7.62 -0.85
N TYR A 37 6.34 7.35 -0.15
CA TYR A 37 5.73 6.03 -0.07
C TYR A 37 5.32 5.48 -1.45
N VAL A 38 4.69 6.30 -2.30
CA VAL A 38 4.33 5.91 -3.67
C VAL A 38 5.58 5.63 -4.52
N HIS A 39 6.65 6.42 -4.38
CA HIS A 39 7.92 6.17 -5.09
C HIS A 39 8.53 4.81 -4.71
N VAL A 40 8.54 4.48 -3.42
CA VAL A 40 9.02 3.17 -2.95
C VAL A 40 8.17 2.04 -3.53
N LYS A 41 6.85 2.20 -3.62
CA LYS A 41 5.97 1.21 -4.27
C LYS A 41 6.28 1.06 -5.76
N ALA A 42 6.49 2.16 -6.48
CA ALA A 42 6.84 2.14 -7.90
C ALA A 42 8.18 1.41 -8.14
N LEU A 43 9.20 1.70 -7.32
CA LEU A 43 10.49 1.00 -7.38
C LEU A 43 10.34 -0.50 -7.11
N ARG A 44 9.55 -0.89 -6.11
CA ARG A 44 9.30 -2.32 -5.82
C ARG A 44 8.60 -3.02 -6.99
N VAL A 45 7.56 -2.41 -7.57
CA VAL A 45 6.87 -2.95 -8.75
C VAL A 45 7.85 -3.13 -9.91
N PHE A 46 8.69 -2.13 -10.17
CA PHE A 46 9.68 -2.19 -11.25
C PHE A 46 10.70 -3.32 -11.04
N VAL A 47 11.35 -3.36 -9.87
CA VAL A 47 12.37 -4.37 -9.55
C VAL A 47 11.81 -5.78 -9.64
N GLU A 48 10.63 -6.03 -9.06
CA GLU A 48 9.99 -7.35 -9.11
C GLU A 48 9.56 -7.74 -10.52
N SER A 49 9.10 -6.77 -11.34
CA SER A 49 8.75 -7.05 -12.73
C SER A 49 10.00 -7.40 -13.55
N VAL A 50 11.14 -6.75 -13.31
CA VAL A 50 12.43 -7.10 -13.94
C VAL A 50 12.89 -8.49 -13.49
N LEU A 51 12.82 -8.79 -12.19
CA LEU A 51 13.24 -10.09 -11.66
C LEU A 51 12.36 -11.23 -12.17
N ARG A 52 11.07 -10.98 -12.35
CA ARG A 52 10.09 -11.99 -12.74
C ARG A 52 9.99 -12.22 -14.24
N TYR A 53 10.06 -11.15 -15.03
CA TYR A 53 9.84 -11.22 -16.49
C TYR A 53 11.11 -10.99 -17.31
N GLY A 54 12.21 -10.59 -16.67
CA GLY A 54 13.50 -10.41 -17.32
C GLY A 54 13.63 -9.12 -18.12
N LEU A 55 14.66 -9.09 -18.98
CA LEU A 55 14.99 -7.98 -19.86
C LEU A 55 14.79 -8.39 -21.34
N PRO A 56 14.50 -7.43 -22.25
CA PRO A 56 14.27 -6.01 -21.98
C PRO A 56 12.95 -5.77 -21.23
N VAL A 57 12.86 -4.65 -20.51
CA VAL A 57 11.64 -4.31 -19.76
C VAL A 57 10.46 -4.13 -20.72
N ASN A 58 9.45 -4.99 -20.56
CA ASN A 58 8.23 -4.94 -21.35
C ASN A 58 7.01 -5.19 -20.46
N PHE A 59 6.68 -4.21 -19.64
CA PHE A 59 5.53 -4.26 -18.75
C PHE A 59 4.95 -2.86 -18.54
N GLN A 60 3.64 -2.82 -18.27
CA GLN A 60 2.92 -1.62 -17.89
C GLN A 60 2.36 -1.82 -16.49
N ALA A 61 2.76 -0.97 -15.55
CA ALA A 61 2.16 -0.95 -14.22
C ALA A 61 0.85 -0.16 -14.22
N ALA A 62 -0.11 -0.60 -13.41
CA ALA A 62 -1.40 0.07 -13.23
C ALA A 62 -1.81 0.06 -11.74
N ILE A 63 -2.52 1.11 -11.33
CA ILE A 63 -3.17 1.19 -10.02
C ILE A 63 -4.65 0.91 -10.23
N VAL A 64 -5.21 0.00 -9.43
CA VAL A 64 -6.63 -0.39 -9.51
C VAL A 64 -7.26 -0.24 -8.14
N GLU A 65 -8.36 0.50 -8.08
CA GLU A 65 -9.20 0.65 -6.87
C GLU A 65 -10.52 -0.11 -7.08
N PRO A 66 -10.58 -1.40 -6.74
CA PRO A 66 -11.81 -2.18 -6.87
C PRO A 66 -12.79 -1.90 -5.74
N THR A 67 -14.09 -2.01 -6.03
CA THR A 67 -15.11 -2.10 -5.00
C THR A 67 -15.01 -3.43 -4.24
N LYS A 68 -15.52 -3.48 -3.01
CA LYS A 68 -15.54 -4.71 -2.19
C LYS A 68 -16.21 -5.88 -2.92
N ALA A 69 -17.29 -5.64 -3.66
CA ALA A 69 -18.02 -6.67 -4.40
C ALA A 69 -17.25 -7.15 -5.65
N SER A 70 -16.50 -6.27 -6.31
CA SER A 70 -15.77 -6.62 -7.54
C SER A 70 -14.40 -7.23 -7.28
N PHE A 71 -13.86 -7.17 -6.06
CA PHE A 71 -12.50 -7.63 -5.75
C PHE A 71 -12.27 -9.10 -6.15
N LYS A 72 -13.19 -10.00 -5.76
CA LYS A 72 -13.08 -11.43 -6.09
C LYS A 72 -13.13 -11.68 -7.59
N LYS A 73 -14.04 -11.00 -8.30
CA LYS A 73 -14.17 -11.11 -9.76
C LYS A 73 -12.93 -10.57 -10.47
N LEU A 74 -12.42 -9.40 -10.06
CA LEU A 74 -11.19 -8.82 -10.59
C LEU A 74 -10.01 -9.78 -10.47
N ARG A 75 -9.86 -10.43 -9.31
CA ARG A 75 -8.81 -11.43 -9.10
C ARG A 75 -8.92 -12.62 -10.05
N ALA A 76 -10.13 -13.15 -10.23
CA ALA A 76 -10.38 -14.26 -11.14
C ALA A 76 -10.04 -13.89 -12.60
N GLU A 77 -10.47 -12.72 -13.07
CA GLU A 77 -10.19 -12.27 -14.44
C GLU A 77 -8.70 -11.99 -14.67
N LEU A 78 -8.02 -11.33 -13.73
CA LEU A 78 -6.57 -11.09 -13.83
C LEU A 78 -5.77 -12.40 -13.83
N HIS A 79 -6.15 -13.37 -12.99
CA HIS A 79 -5.53 -14.69 -13.00
C HIS A 79 -5.71 -15.37 -14.37
N LYS A 80 -6.94 -15.41 -14.89
CA LYS A 80 -7.22 -15.98 -16.23
C LYS A 80 -6.39 -15.33 -17.35
N LEU A 81 -6.24 -14.00 -17.32
CA LEU A 81 -5.49 -13.27 -18.34
C LEU A 81 -3.98 -13.51 -18.26
N TYR A 82 -3.43 -13.68 -17.06
CA TYR A 82 -1.98 -13.66 -16.83
C TYR A 82 -1.40 -14.97 -16.31
N VAL A 83 -2.18 -16.05 -16.17
CA VAL A 83 -1.69 -17.37 -15.71
C VAL A 83 -0.50 -17.88 -16.54
N HIS A 84 -0.47 -17.56 -17.84
CA HIS A 84 0.63 -17.92 -18.73
C HIS A 84 1.99 -17.28 -18.36
N LEU A 85 2.00 -16.24 -17.52
CA LEU A 85 3.23 -15.61 -17.01
C LEU A 85 3.80 -16.33 -15.78
N ASP A 86 3.11 -17.33 -15.26
CA ASP A 86 3.57 -18.13 -14.12
C ASP A 86 4.69 -19.09 -14.55
N ALA A 87 5.89 -18.54 -14.75
CA ALA A 87 7.11 -19.28 -15.06
C ALA A 87 7.83 -19.77 -13.78
N SER A 88 7.07 -20.03 -12.71
CA SER A 88 7.65 -20.50 -11.45
C SER A 88 8.40 -21.81 -11.68
N ALA A 89 9.63 -21.91 -11.15
CA ALA A 89 10.47 -23.11 -11.25
C ALA A 89 9.80 -24.37 -10.63
N ALA A 90 8.71 -24.17 -9.88
CA ALA A 90 7.88 -25.22 -9.28
C ALA A 90 6.72 -25.71 -10.17
N GLY A 91 6.58 -25.20 -11.40
CA GLY A 91 5.44 -25.47 -12.29
C GLY A 91 4.28 -24.47 -12.10
N PRO A 92 3.23 -24.55 -12.93
CA PRO A 92 2.06 -23.68 -12.83
C PRO A 92 1.40 -23.86 -11.46
N ILE A 93 1.22 -22.78 -10.71
CA ILE A 93 0.52 -22.81 -9.43
C ILE A 93 -0.94 -22.48 -9.72
N ASP A 94 -1.72 -23.52 -10.06
CA ASP A 94 -3.17 -23.38 -10.34
C ASP A 94 -3.93 -22.81 -9.13
N THR A 95 -3.47 -23.12 -7.91
CA THR A 95 -4.05 -22.61 -6.66
C THR A 95 -3.01 -22.45 -5.56
N PHE A 96 -3.10 -21.36 -4.81
CA PHE A 96 -2.23 -21.04 -3.66
C PHE A 96 -2.19 -22.15 -2.61
N GLU A 97 -3.29 -22.88 -2.45
CA GLU A 97 -3.46 -23.98 -1.50
C GLU A 97 -2.67 -25.25 -1.88
N ASP A 98 -2.24 -25.37 -3.14
CA ASP A 98 -1.58 -26.57 -3.68
C ASP A 98 -0.04 -26.49 -3.70
N SER A 99 0.55 -25.40 -3.17
CA SER A 99 2.01 -25.26 -3.06
C SER A 99 2.46 -25.28 -1.60
N PRO A 100 2.80 -26.47 -1.04
CA PRO A 100 3.37 -26.61 0.29
C PRO A 100 4.63 -25.75 0.51
N ALA A 101 5.40 -25.50 -0.56
CA ALA A 101 6.60 -24.67 -0.52
C ALA A 101 6.27 -23.19 -0.26
N LEU A 102 5.23 -22.64 -0.89
CA LEU A 102 4.81 -21.24 -0.65
C LEU A 102 4.20 -21.04 0.73
N MET A 103 3.40 -22.01 1.19
CA MET A 103 2.84 -21.98 2.54
C MET A 103 3.94 -22.04 3.61
N SER A 104 4.96 -22.88 3.41
CA SER A 104 6.14 -22.97 4.29
C SER A 104 6.95 -21.65 4.34
N LEU A 105 7.00 -20.91 3.23
CA LEU A 105 7.67 -19.61 3.13
C LEU A 105 6.81 -18.42 3.62
N GLY A 106 5.57 -18.66 4.05
CA GLY A 106 4.66 -17.61 4.55
C GLY A 106 4.28 -16.57 3.49
N VAL A 107 4.45 -16.88 2.21
CA VAL A 107 4.08 -15.99 1.10
C VAL A 107 2.58 -16.14 0.93
N HIS A 108 1.73 -15.24 1.43
CA HIS A 108 0.25 -15.40 1.37
C HIS A 108 -0.43 -14.79 0.13
N ASP A 109 0.30 -14.01 -0.69
CA ASP A 109 -0.25 -13.22 -1.80
C ASP A 109 0.56 -13.47 -3.08
N TYR A 110 0.53 -14.70 -3.59
CA TYR A 110 1.13 -15.04 -4.88
C TYR A 110 0.11 -14.97 -6.01
N TYR A 111 0.45 -14.22 -7.05
CA TYR A 111 -0.35 -14.12 -8.28
C TYR A 111 0.59 -14.27 -9.48
N PRO A 112 0.14 -14.76 -10.64
CA PRO A 112 0.96 -14.83 -11.87
C PRO A 112 1.50 -13.47 -12.35
N TYR A 113 0.90 -12.39 -11.88
CA TYR A 113 1.31 -11.00 -12.10
C TYR A 113 1.93 -10.38 -10.83
N VAL A 114 2.82 -9.41 -10.99
CA VAL A 114 3.36 -8.62 -9.87
C VAL A 114 2.25 -7.79 -9.24
N PHE A 115 2.05 -7.96 -7.93
CA PHE A 115 1.01 -7.29 -7.18
C PHE A 115 1.54 -6.74 -5.86
N PHE A 116 1.21 -5.47 -5.57
CA PHE A 116 1.44 -4.86 -4.27
C PHE A 116 0.18 -4.16 -3.78
N LYS A 117 -0.29 -4.55 -2.59
CA LYS A 117 -1.37 -3.82 -1.92
C LYS A 117 -0.88 -2.42 -1.51
N MET A 118 -1.70 -1.41 -1.77
CA MET A 118 -1.55 -0.05 -1.27
C MET A 118 -2.65 0.19 -0.23
N ASN A 119 -2.28 0.48 1.01
CA ASN A 119 -3.26 0.84 2.03
C ASN A 119 -3.33 2.36 2.13
N ILE A 120 -4.51 2.90 1.88
CA ILE A 120 -4.83 4.34 1.98
C ILE A 120 -5.84 4.64 3.10
N GLU A 121 -6.30 3.60 3.81
CA GLU A 121 -7.12 3.75 5.01
C GLU A 121 -6.18 4.01 6.21
N PHE A 122 -5.87 5.28 6.44
CA PHE A 122 -5.00 5.72 7.54
C PHE A 122 -5.73 5.88 8.89
N ILE A 123 -7.04 5.65 8.90
CA ILE A 123 -7.90 5.81 10.07
C ILE A 123 -8.68 4.51 10.27
N GLU A 124 -8.49 3.86 11.41
CA GLU A 124 -9.39 2.79 11.85
C GLU A 124 -10.75 3.41 12.18
N THR A 125 -11.68 3.33 11.24
CA THR A 125 -13.07 3.64 11.55
C THR A 125 -13.65 2.39 12.20
N LYS A 126 -13.57 2.28 13.54
CA LYS A 126 -14.38 1.31 14.27
C LYS A 126 -15.86 1.60 13.94
N ARG A 127 -16.44 0.77 13.08
CA ARG A 127 -17.89 0.65 12.96
C ARG A 127 -18.38 -0.35 13.99
#